data_AF-A0A7S1ULC6-F1
#
_entry.id   AF-A0A7S1ULC6-F1
#
_cell.length_a   1.000
_cell.length_b   1.000
_cell.length_c   1.000
_cell.angle_alpha   90.00
_cell.angle_beta   90.00
_cell.angle_gamma   90.00
#
_symmetry.space_group_name_H-M   'P 1'
#
loop_
_entity.id
_entity.type
_entity.pdbx_description
1 polymer ?
#
loop_
_entity_poly.entity_id
_entity_poly.type
_entity_poly.pdbx_seq_one_letter_code
_entity_poly.pdbx_strand_id
1 'polypeptide(L)'
;MTGSKVASLREYCRSTDRSFLTFEYRGLLEDCYNTVLSDWVSDALSVLDNCFPESTTGCAAPAQNNPLAQPTPILVGSSMGAWIALHVAIQRRVAGIVCVAAAVDFTVDLEEELQEASPDKFGFYRRPTEYSTEPYP
;
A
#
# COMPACT_ATOMS: atom_id res chain seq x y z
N MET A 1 10.77 4.50 -9.06
CA MET A 1 9.93 5.24 -8.08
C MET A 1 10.20 6.75 -8.02
N THR A 2 9.36 7.55 -8.68
CA THR A 2 9.48 9.02 -8.84
C THR A 2 8.38 9.84 -8.15
N GLY A 3 7.53 9.22 -7.33
CA GLY A 3 6.42 9.91 -6.66
C GLY A 3 6.86 10.93 -5.60
N SER A 4 6.23 12.11 -5.59
CA SER A 4 6.56 13.21 -4.67
C SER A 4 6.46 12.79 -3.19
N LYS A 5 5.41 12.05 -2.81
CA LYS A 5 5.22 11.53 -1.44
C LYS A 5 6.37 10.64 -0.99
N VAL A 6 6.81 9.73 -1.86
CA VAL A 6 7.94 8.81 -1.59
C VAL A 6 9.24 9.60 -1.46
N ALA A 7 9.45 10.60 -2.32
CA ALA A 7 10.63 11.47 -2.24
C ALA A 7 10.65 12.28 -0.93
N SER A 8 9.52 12.88 -0.53
CA SER A 8 9.40 13.61 0.74
C SER A 8 9.65 12.71 1.95
N LEU A 9 9.08 11.49 1.97
CA LEU A 9 9.27 10.57 3.08
C LEU A 9 10.71 10.04 3.15
N ARG A 10 11.33 9.76 1.99
CA ARG A 10 12.73 9.37 1.91
C ARG A 10 13.64 10.45 2.51
N GLU A 11 13.39 11.71 2.18
CA GLU A 11 14.17 12.83 2.72
C GLU A 11 13.96 12.99 4.23
N TYR A 12 12.73 12.87 4.71
CA TYR A 12 12.45 12.89 6.14
C TYR A 12 13.20 11.77 6.89
N CYS A 13 13.13 10.53 6.40
CA CYS A 13 13.86 9.40 6.98
C CYS A 13 15.37 9.65 6.99
N ARG A 14 15.92 10.17 5.89
CA ARG A 14 17.35 10.53 5.78
C ARG A 14 17.75 11.60 6.80
N SER A 15 16.93 12.63 6.98
CA SER A 15 17.20 13.73 7.92
C SER A 15 17.08 13.33 9.39
N THR A 16 16.43 12.20 9.68
CA THR A 16 16.16 11.71 11.05
C THR A 16 16.89 10.39 11.37
N ASP A 17 17.85 9.99 10.54
CA ASP A 17 18.62 8.74 10.66
C ASP A 17 17.74 7.49 10.78
N ARG A 18 16.72 7.40 9.90
CA ARG A 18 15.80 6.26 9.82
C ARG A 18 16.00 5.51 8.53
N SER A 19 16.07 4.18 8.63
CA SER A 19 16.01 3.30 7.46
C SER A 19 14.70 3.49 6.71
N PHE A 20 14.78 3.46 5.38
CA PHE A 20 13.64 3.66 4.49
C PHE A 20 13.64 2.58 3.40
N LEU A 21 12.52 1.87 3.28
CA LEU A 21 12.30 0.88 2.23
C LEU A 21 11.08 1.28 1.40
N THR A 22 11.20 1.15 0.09
CA THR A 22 10.13 1.36 -0.86
C THR A 22 10.32 0.41 -2.04
N PHE A 23 9.23 -0.03 -2.65
CA PHE A 23 9.24 -1.02 -3.73
C PHE A 23 8.07 -0.76 -4.69
N GLU A 24 8.13 -1.38 -5.86
CA GLU A 24 7.10 -1.30 -6.88
C GLU A 24 6.29 -2.60 -6.90
N TYR A 25 4.97 -2.47 -6.97
CA TYR A 25 4.07 -3.62 -7.07
C TYR A 25 4.13 -4.24 -8.46
N ARG A 26 3.90 -5.55 -8.56
CA ARG A 26 3.80 -6.23 -9.86
C ARG A 26 2.71 -5.60 -10.72
N GLY A 27 2.95 -5.52 -12.03
CA GLY A 27 1.98 -5.02 -13.01
C GLY A 27 1.76 -3.50 -13.00
N LEU A 28 2.16 -2.75 -11.97
CA LEU A 28 1.82 -1.33 -11.80
C LEU A 28 2.25 -0.43 -12.98
N LEU A 29 3.35 -0.74 -13.65
CA LEU A 29 3.92 0.08 -14.73
C LEU A 29 3.63 -0.44 -16.15
N GLU A 30 3.12 -1.67 -16.29
CA GLU A 30 2.99 -2.33 -17.59
C GLU A 30 1.57 -2.84 -17.84
N ASP A 31 0.95 -3.51 -16.86
CA ASP A 31 -0.29 -4.25 -17.04
C ASP A 31 -1.07 -4.41 -15.73
N CYS A 32 -1.45 -3.28 -15.15
CA CYS A 32 -2.14 -3.25 -13.86
C CYS A 32 -3.54 -3.89 -13.92
N TYR A 33 -4.12 -4.01 -15.12
CA TYR A 33 -5.42 -4.63 -15.36
C TYR A 33 -5.43 -6.14 -15.10
N ASN A 34 -4.25 -6.78 -15.13
CA ASN A 34 -4.08 -8.21 -14.87
C ASN A 34 -3.65 -8.52 -13.43
N THR A 35 -3.79 -7.56 -12.52
CA THR A 35 -3.49 -7.72 -11.10
C THR A 35 -4.69 -7.36 -10.24
N VAL A 36 -4.83 -8.05 -9.10
CA VAL A 36 -5.86 -7.75 -8.10
C VAL A 36 -5.23 -7.33 -6.78
N LEU A 37 -6.04 -6.77 -5.87
CA LEU A 37 -5.57 -6.29 -4.56
C LEU A 37 -4.77 -7.35 -3.79
N SER A 38 -5.19 -8.62 -3.83
CA SER A 38 -4.49 -9.71 -3.15
C SER A 38 -3.09 -9.98 -3.69
N ASP A 39 -2.83 -9.71 -4.98
CA ASP A 39 -1.49 -9.82 -5.54
C ASP A 39 -0.54 -8.79 -4.93
N TRP A 40 -1.01 -7.54 -4.79
CA TRP A 40 -0.23 -6.47 -4.19
C TRP A 40 -0.05 -6.61 -2.67
N VAL A 41 -1.04 -7.20 -1.98
CA VAL A 41 -0.87 -7.64 -0.59
C VAL A 41 0.22 -8.72 -0.51
N SER A 42 0.21 -9.69 -1.42
CA SER A 42 1.23 -10.75 -1.48
C SER A 42 2.63 -10.20 -1.76
N ASP A 43 2.76 -9.21 -2.65
CA ASP A 43 4.03 -8.51 -2.89
C ASP A 43 4.55 -7.81 -1.63
N ALA A 44 3.67 -7.07 -0.93
CA ALA A 44 4.04 -6.37 0.29
C ALA A 44 4.47 -7.33 1.40
N LEU A 45 3.76 -8.44 1.58
CA LEU A 45 4.15 -9.51 2.50
C LEU A 45 5.50 -10.12 2.12
N SER A 46 5.71 -10.38 0.83
CA SER A 46 6.97 -10.96 0.33
C SER A 46 8.15 -10.04 0.62
N VAL A 47 8.02 -8.74 0.36
CA VAL A 47 9.06 -7.76 0.70
C VAL A 47 9.31 -7.72 2.20
N LEU A 48 8.25 -7.70 2.99
CA LEU A 48 8.33 -7.65 4.44
C LEU A 48 9.03 -8.89 5.02
N ASP A 49 8.64 -10.08 4.57
CA ASP A 49 9.18 -11.35 5.07
C ASP A 49 10.62 -11.58 4.63
N ASN A 50 11.03 -11.10 3.45
CA ASN A 50 12.41 -11.23 2.99
C ASN A 50 13.34 -10.17 3.60
N CYS A 51 12.85 -8.96 3.85
CA CYS A 51 13.66 -7.88 4.42
C CYS A 51 13.69 -7.86 5.95
N PHE A 52 12.64 -8.40 6.60
CA PHE A 52 12.44 -8.29 8.05
C PHE A 52 12.00 -9.60 8.74
N PRO A 53 12.50 -10.80 8.34
CA PRO A 53 11.92 -12.12 8.67
C PRO A 53 11.68 -12.37 10.16
N GLU A 54 12.62 -11.95 11.01
CA GLU A 54 12.57 -12.20 12.46
C GLU A 54 11.68 -11.19 13.20
N SER A 55 11.52 -9.98 12.65
CA SER A 55 10.77 -8.92 13.33
C SER A 55 9.27 -8.96 12.98
N THR A 56 8.88 -9.62 11.90
CA THR A 56 7.50 -9.64 11.40
C THR A 56 6.77 -10.96 11.68
N THR A 57 7.49 -11.98 12.13
CA THR A 57 6.96 -13.29 12.54
C THR A 57 6.98 -13.43 14.07
N GLY A 58 5.91 -14.02 14.64
CA GLY A 58 5.79 -14.30 16.08
C GLY A 58 4.99 -13.28 16.91
N CYS A 59 4.48 -13.73 18.05
CA CYS A 59 3.61 -12.96 18.96
C CYS A 59 4.37 -12.10 19.98
N ALA A 60 5.68 -12.30 20.13
CA ALA A 60 6.50 -11.62 21.12
C ALA A 60 7.30 -10.49 20.48
N ALA A 61 7.40 -9.35 21.19
CA ALA A 61 8.36 -8.33 20.81
C ALA A 61 9.79 -8.92 20.85
N PRO A 62 10.68 -8.54 19.91
CA PRO A 62 12.07 -8.96 19.95
C PRO A 62 12.64 -8.59 21.31
N ALA A 63 13.44 -9.50 21.86
CA ALA A 63 14.08 -9.29 23.15
C ALA A 63 14.77 -7.91 23.13
N GLN A 64 14.39 -7.04 24.07
CA GLN A 64 14.86 -5.64 24.14
C GLN A 64 16.40 -5.50 24.18
N ASN A 65 17.10 -6.61 24.45
CA ASN A 65 18.55 -6.66 24.63
C ASN A 65 19.26 -7.53 23.56
N ASN A 66 18.62 -7.86 22.44
CA ASN A 66 19.29 -8.53 21.32
C ASN A 66 19.83 -7.48 20.33
N PRO A 67 21.15 -7.22 20.28
CA PRO A 67 21.74 -6.26 19.35
C PRO A 67 21.64 -6.69 17.88
N LEU A 68 21.25 -7.94 17.60
CA LEU A 68 21.02 -8.47 16.26
C LEU A 68 19.54 -8.44 15.86
N ALA A 69 18.62 -8.05 16.75
CA ALA A 69 17.20 -8.02 16.44
C ALA A 69 16.89 -6.94 15.40
N GLN A 70 16.21 -7.34 14.32
CA GLN A 70 15.75 -6.40 13.30
C GLN A 70 14.64 -5.49 13.87
N PRO A 71 14.63 -4.20 13.51
CA PRO A 71 13.58 -3.29 13.93
C PRO A 71 12.24 -3.72 13.31
N THR A 72 11.17 -3.61 14.10
CA THR A 72 9.82 -3.87 13.58
C THR A 72 9.40 -2.68 12.72
N PRO A 73 8.99 -2.89 11.47
CA PRO A 73 8.76 -1.78 10.54
C PRO A 73 7.46 -1.02 10.87
N ILE A 74 7.47 0.27 10.54
CA ILE A 74 6.26 1.11 10.45
C ILE A 74 5.83 1.10 8.99
N LEU A 75 4.59 0.72 8.72
CA LEU A 75 4.04 0.76 7.37
C LEU A 75 3.50 2.15 7.08
N VAL A 76 3.82 2.69 5.90
CA VAL A 76 3.26 3.97 5.43
C VAL A 76 2.56 3.74 4.11
N GLY A 77 1.23 3.85 4.10
CA GLY A 77 0.39 3.62 2.94
C GLY A 77 -0.38 4.88 2.53
N SER A 78 -0.42 5.16 1.23
CA SER A 78 -1.23 6.24 0.65
C SER A 78 -2.31 5.68 -0.25
N SER A 79 -3.56 6.18 -0.16
CA SER A 79 -4.68 5.68 -0.97
C SER A 79 -4.82 4.17 -0.84
N MET A 80 -4.82 3.44 -1.94
CA MET A 80 -4.85 1.97 -1.98
C MET A 80 -3.67 1.33 -1.21
N GLY A 81 -2.52 1.99 -1.13
CA GLY A 81 -1.39 1.52 -0.32
C GLY A 81 -1.71 1.47 1.19
N ALA A 82 -2.65 2.29 1.68
CA ALA A 82 -3.12 2.21 3.06
C ALA A 82 -3.97 0.96 3.30
N TRP A 83 -4.82 0.61 2.33
CA TRP A 83 -5.61 -0.63 2.38
C TRP A 83 -4.72 -1.87 2.37
N ILE A 84 -3.71 -1.89 1.49
CA ILE A 84 -2.69 -2.94 1.47
C ILE A 84 -1.96 -3.01 2.82
N ALA A 85 -1.54 -1.87 3.38
CA ALA A 85 -0.85 -1.83 4.68
C ALA A 85 -1.69 -2.41 5.82
N LEU A 86 -3.01 -2.16 5.84
CA LEU A 86 -3.94 -2.75 6.81
C LEU A 86 -4.02 -4.27 6.66
N HIS A 87 -4.16 -4.79 5.43
CA HIS A 87 -4.16 -6.23 5.19
C HIS A 87 -2.84 -6.90 5.59
N VAL A 88 -1.70 -6.24 5.39
CA VAL A 88 -0.39 -6.73 5.84
C VAL A 88 -0.33 -6.75 7.37
N ALA A 89 -0.79 -5.70 8.05
CA ALA A 89 -0.74 -5.60 9.51
C ALA A 89 -1.65 -6.59 10.25
N ILE A 90 -2.71 -7.09 9.60
CA ILE A 90 -3.52 -8.20 10.12
C ILE A 90 -2.70 -9.51 10.13
N GLN A 91 -1.77 -9.66 9.20
CA GLN A 91 -1.03 -10.91 8.96
C GLN A 91 0.39 -10.90 9.54
N ARG A 92 0.96 -9.72 9.81
CA ARG A 92 2.35 -9.54 10.25
C ARG A 92 2.45 -8.48 11.32
N ARG A 93 3.42 -8.68 12.21
CA ARG A 93 3.72 -7.73 13.27
C ARG A 93 4.36 -6.47 12.68
N VAL A 94 3.78 -5.32 13.02
CA VAL A 94 4.27 -3.99 12.62
C VAL A 94 4.34 -3.09 13.85
N ALA A 95 5.25 -2.12 13.87
CA ALA A 95 5.37 -1.16 14.97
C ALA A 95 4.28 -0.09 14.93
N GLY A 96 3.71 0.13 13.75
CA GLY A 96 2.64 1.10 13.52
C GLY A 96 2.27 1.19 12.05
N ILE A 97 1.18 1.90 11.78
CA ILE A 97 0.68 2.15 10.43
C ILE A 97 0.37 3.64 10.31
N VAL A 98 0.83 4.26 9.23
CA VAL A 98 0.48 5.64 8.86
C VAL A 98 -0.30 5.59 7.54
N CYS A 99 -1.55 6.05 7.59
CA CYS A 99 -2.44 6.05 6.43
C CYS A 99 -2.64 7.48 5.92
N VAL A 100 -2.41 7.70 4.63
CA VAL A 100 -2.60 8.99 3.95
C VAL A 100 -3.70 8.88 2.93
N ALA A 101 -4.83 9.55 3.17
CA ALA A 101 -6.02 9.50 2.30
C ALA A 101 -6.40 8.06 1.92
N ALA A 102 -6.64 7.22 2.94
CA ALA A 102 -6.83 5.79 2.76
C ALA A 102 -8.05 5.48 1.88
N ALA A 103 -7.86 4.67 0.84
CA ALA A 103 -8.92 4.20 -0.04
C ALA A 103 -9.27 2.75 0.34
N VAL A 104 -9.73 2.56 1.57
CA VAL A 104 -10.17 1.24 2.07
C VAL A 104 -11.55 0.96 1.50
N ASP A 105 -11.77 -0.27 1.02
CA ASP A 105 -13.05 -0.75 0.50
C ASP A 105 -13.63 0.07 -0.66
N PHE A 106 -12.84 0.90 -1.34
CA PHE A 106 -13.33 1.77 -2.43
C PHE A 106 -13.99 0.99 -3.58
N THR A 107 -13.66 -0.30 -3.72
CA THR A 107 -14.26 -1.18 -4.73
C THR A 107 -15.70 -1.55 -4.38
N VAL A 108 -16.09 -1.55 -3.10
CA VAL A 108 -17.48 -1.77 -2.66
C VAL A 108 -18.33 -0.57 -3.07
N ASP A 109 -17.87 0.64 -2.76
CA ASP A 109 -18.52 1.88 -3.20
C ASP A 109 -18.61 1.92 -4.74
N LEU A 110 -17.54 1.51 -5.42
CA LEU A 110 -17.52 1.46 -6.89
C LEU A 110 -18.50 0.40 -7.44
N GLU A 111 -18.64 -0.75 -6.80
CA GLU A 111 -19.61 -1.77 -7.19
C GLU A 111 -21.04 -1.25 -7.11
N GLU A 112 -21.39 -0.54 -6.03
CA GLU A 112 -22.69 0.12 -5.89
C GLU A 112 -22.91 1.18 -6.98
N GLU A 113 -21.92 2.02 -7.26
CA GLU A 113 -22.00 3.00 -8.34
C GLU A 113 -22.18 2.35 -9.72
N LEU A 114 -21.51 1.21 -9.96
CA LEU A 114 -21.57 0.49 -11.22
C LEU A 114 -22.93 -0.18 -11.46
N GLN A 115 -23.70 -0.51 -10.41
CA GLN A 115 -25.05 -1.06 -10.55
C GLN A 115 -26.02 -0.06 -11.17
N GLU A 116 -25.86 1.22 -10.86
CA GLU A 116 -26.68 2.32 -11.39
C GLU A 116 -26.03 3.01 -12.60
N ALA A 117 -24.81 2.61 -12.96
CA ALA A 117 -24.07 3.20 -14.06
C ALA A 117 -24.69 2.86 -15.43
N SER A 118 -24.59 3.82 -16.35
CA SER A 118 -24.84 3.61 -17.78
C SER A 118 -23.49 3.68 -18.52
N PRO A 119 -22.85 2.54 -18.82
CA PRO A 119 -21.58 2.53 -19.54
C PRO A 119 -21.70 3.23 -20.89
N ASP A 120 -20.60 3.84 -21.36
CA ASP A 120 -20.55 4.39 -22.70
C ASP A 120 -20.63 3.28 -23.77
N LYS A 121 -20.72 3.66 -25.04
CA LYS A 121 -20.83 2.71 -26.16
C LYS A 121 -19.66 1.72 -26.29
N PHE A 122 -18.59 1.91 -25.52
CA PHE A 122 -17.41 1.03 -25.47
C PHE A 122 -17.35 0.20 -24.18
N GLY A 123 -18.36 0.32 -23.30
CA GLY A 123 -18.44 -0.44 -22.06
C GLY A 123 -17.71 0.19 -20.88
N PHE A 124 -17.26 1.46 -20.99
CA PHE A 124 -16.59 2.15 -19.87
C PHE A 124 -17.58 2.97 -19.05
N TYR A 125 -17.51 2.86 -17.72
CA TYR A 125 -18.15 3.79 -16.81
C TYR A 125 -17.19 4.97 -16.54
N ARG A 126 -17.59 6.19 -16.92
CA ARG A 126 -16.76 7.38 -16.74
C ARG A 126 -17.14 8.08 -15.44
N ARG A 127 -16.37 7.84 -14.39
CA ARG A 127 -16.62 8.39 -13.05
C ARG A 127 -16.12 9.83 -12.96
N PRO A 128 -16.97 10.79 -12.57
CA PRO A 128 -16.54 12.15 -12.24
C PRO A 128 -15.47 12.15 -11.14
N THR A 129 -14.53 13.08 -11.21
CA THR A 129 -13.41 13.17 -10.25
C THR A 129 -13.12 14.62 -9.91
N GLU A 130 -12.71 14.88 -8.67
CA GLU A 130 -12.28 16.21 -8.23
C GLU A 130 -10.87 16.56 -8.75
N TYR A 131 -10.12 15.59 -9.25
CA TYR A 131 -8.72 15.75 -9.66
C TYR A 131 -8.55 16.23 -11.11
N SER A 132 -9.61 16.24 -11.91
CA SER A 132 -9.56 16.50 -13.35
C SER A 132 -10.92 17.01 -13.85
N THR A 133 -10.91 17.83 -14.90
CA THR A 133 -12.13 18.22 -15.62
C THR A 133 -12.70 17.06 -16.44
N GLU A 134 -11.85 16.10 -16.82
CA GLU A 134 -12.23 14.87 -17.51
C GLU A 134 -12.46 13.73 -16.50
N PRO A 135 -13.54 12.93 -16.66
CA PRO A 135 -13.81 11.79 -15.80
C PRO A 135 -12.81 10.65 -16.03
N TYR A 136 -12.65 9.78 -15.02
CA TYR A 136 -11.79 8.60 -15.12
C TYR A 136 -12.59 7.39 -15.63
N PRO A 137 -12.00 6.53 -16.49
CA PRO A 137 -12.63 5.28 -16.92
C PRO A 137 -12.64 4.20 -15.82
#